data_AF-A0A848V1K7-F1
#
_entry.id   AF-A0A848V1K7-F1
#
_cell.length_a   1.000
_cell.length_b   1.000
_cell.length_c   1.000
_cell.angle_alpha   90.00
_cell.angle_beta   90.00
_cell.angle_gamma   90.00
#
_symmetry.space_group_name_H-M   'P 1'
#
loop_
_entity.id
_entity.type
_entity.pdbx_description
1 polymer ?
#
loop_
_entity_poly.entity_id
_entity_poly.type
_entity_poly.pdbx_seq_one_letter_code
_entity_poly.pdbx_strand_id
1 'polypeptide(L)'
;MLKNYLKDESGQFAIMFAVFATMLLAAVGVSIEANQLHSVRSHNQALADAAVLAAAGSGETKKNDLEKLARESVKSMMSAEEYAEYDVQLIIQPDNTLRVLITKDHEIRFLSAFNNPIEIKAVAEAPPKGQSLLNIALVLDVTDSMEGDKLTALKDAASNLVATFDDDDASSDNPVNMSVVPFARYVKLPMTMAAEPWLSVEAPNLNCWDRLDLDASEAAGVCVPSDEEGEDWDCSSPVYYEHCEVLEWDGCVASRVDPWHTRSYVGSENIHGFAGGGGCPSELLPLTDDLDDVLDAVDNLYTYDETYIPSGLMWGWRTLTPEAPLTEANTDDYDERRNVLILMTDGENSRSYGGVKGNGFPGVFHWEHDIEDANDKTADACADIKLSGIEIYTVAFEVTDSTTLSMLQNCASAPAKFFDASNAVMLESAFETIGEELAQVRLSR
;
A
#
# COMPACT_ATOMS: atom_id res chain seq x y z
N MET A 1 -36.93 -66.45 -49.40
CA MET A 1 -37.25 -65.25 -48.59
C MET A 1 -36.17 -64.95 -47.56
N LEU A 2 -35.80 -65.85 -46.63
CA LEU A 2 -34.71 -65.57 -45.66
C LEU A 2 -33.33 -65.23 -46.27
N LYS A 3 -32.95 -65.84 -47.41
CA LYS A 3 -31.68 -65.53 -48.10
C LYS A 3 -31.61 -64.13 -48.71
N ASN A 4 -32.76 -63.51 -49.01
CA ASN A 4 -32.81 -62.13 -49.53
C ASN A 4 -32.84 -61.13 -48.38
N TYR A 5 -33.45 -61.47 -47.24
CA TYR A 5 -33.42 -60.67 -46.02
C TYR A 5 -32.01 -60.57 -45.40
N LEU A 6 -31.22 -61.64 -45.50
CA LEU A 6 -29.82 -61.68 -45.04
C LEU A 6 -28.82 -60.92 -45.94
N LYS A 7 -29.27 -60.44 -47.10
CA LYS A 7 -28.46 -59.68 -48.08
C LYS A 7 -28.98 -58.26 -48.30
N ASP A 8 -29.97 -57.83 -47.52
CA ASP A 8 -30.61 -56.54 -47.68
C ASP A 8 -29.79 -55.45 -46.96
N GLU A 9 -29.05 -54.64 -47.72
CA GLU A 9 -28.20 -53.56 -47.21
C GLU A 9 -28.96 -52.23 -47.03
N SER A 10 -30.26 -52.15 -47.38
CA SER A 10 -31.03 -50.91 -47.32
C SER A 10 -31.25 -50.38 -45.89
N GLY A 11 -30.93 -51.17 -44.85
CA GLY A 11 -30.98 -50.78 -43.43
C GLY A 11 -29.66 -50.23 -42.87
N GLN A 12 -28.55 -50.26 -43.62
CA GLN A 12 -27.22 -49.89 -43.11
C GLN A 12 -27.14 -48.39 -42.73
N PHE A 13 -27.84 -47.52 -43.46
CA PHE A 13 -27.95 -46.09 -43.12
C PHE A 13 -28.71 -45.88 -41.80
N ALA A 14 -29.76 -46.66 -41.55
CA ALA A 14 -30.53 -46.57 -40.31
C ALA A 14 -29.70 -46.99 -39.09
N ILE A 15 -28.86 -48.03 -39.23
CA ILE A 15 -27.95 -48.47 -38.17
C ILE A 15 -26.88 -47.42 -37.89
N MET A 16 -26.22 -46.88 -38.93
CA MET A 16 -25.23 -45.81 -38.75
C MET A 16 -25.86 -44.55 -38.14
N PHE A 17 -27.03 -44.13 -38.64
CA PHE A 17 -27.78 -42.99 -38.11
C PHE A 17 -28.13 -43.20 -36.63
N ALA A 18 -28.61 -44.39 -36.24
CA ALA A 18 -28.93 -44.69 -34.85
C ALA A 18 -27.70 -44.56 -33.95
N VAL A 19 -26.54 -45.10 -34.36
CA VAL A 19 -25.29 -45.00 -33.59
C VAL A 19 -24.85 -43.53 -33.46
N PHE A 20 -24.81 -42.76 -34.56
CA PHE A 20 -24.44 -41.34 -34.50
C PHE A 20 -25.42 -40.50 -33.69
N ALA A 21 -26.73 -40.73 -33.83
CA ALA A 21 -27.75 -40.03 -33.06
C ALA A 21 -27.62 -40.32 -31.57
N THR A 22 -27.36 -41.57 -31.17
CA THR A 22 -27.12 -41.91 -29.76
C THR A 22 -25.85 -41.26 -29.22
N MET A 23 -24.78 -41.20 -30.01
CA MET A 23 -23.53 -40.55 -29.60
C MET A 23 -23.69 -39.03 -29.44
N LEU A 24 -24.45 -38.39 -30.33
CA LEU A 24 -24.78 -36.96 -30.21
C LEU A 24 -25.64 -36.67 -28.98
N LEU A 25 -26.68 -37.48 -28.74
CA LEU A 25 -27.52 -37.32 -27.55
C LEU A 25 -26.73 -37.55 -26.26
N ALA A 26 -25.83 -38.53 -26.24
CA ALA A 26 -24.94 -38.77 -25.10
C ALA A 26 -23.99 -37.57 -24.87
N ALA A 27 -23.42 -37.00 -25.93
CA ALA A 27 -22.59 -35.81 -25.83
C ALA A 27 -23.37 -34.61 -25.25
N VAL A 28 -24.59 -34.37 -25.73
CA VAL A 28 -25.47 -33.32 -25.18
C VAL A 28 -25.79 -33.57 -23.71
N GLY A 29 -26.10 -34.82 -23.32
CA GLY A 29 -26.34 -35.19 -21.92
C GLY A 29 -25.14 -34.90 -21.02
N VAL A 30 -23.93 -35.28 -21.45
CA VAL A 30 -22.68 -34.98 -20.73
C VAL A 30 -22.46 -33.48 -20.64
N SER A 31 -22.71 -32.72 -21.70
CA SER A 31 -22.54 -31.25 -21.69
C SER A 31 -23.51 -30.56 -20.72
N ILE A 32 -24.78 -30.97 -20.67
CA ILE A 32 -25.76 -30.42 -19.73
C ILE A 32 -25.32 -30.70 -18.29
N GLU A 33 -24.93 -31.94 -18.00
CA GLU A 33 -24.48 -32.33 -16.68
C GLU A 33 -23.20 -31.61 -16.26
N ALA A 34 -22.22 -31.48 -17.16
CA ALA A 34 -21.00 -30.72 -16.91
C ALA A 34 -21.32 -29.26 -16.57
N ASN A 35 -22.21 -28.61 -17.32
CA ASN A 35 -22.64 -27.25 -17.04
C ASN A 35 -23.34 -27.14 -15.67
N GLN A 36 -24.17 -28.11 -15.31
CA GLN A 36 -24.84 -28.14 -14.01
C GLN A 36 -23.84 -28.31 -12.86
N LEU A 37 -22.87 -29.22 -12.99
CA LEU A 37 -21.80 -29.41 -12.02
C LEU A 37 -20.92 -28.15 -11.87
N HIS A 38 -20.61 -27.48 -12.97
CA HIS A 38 -19.90 -26.20 -12.94
C HIS A 38 -20.70 -25.12 -12.21
N SER A 39 -22.01 -25.02 -12.48
CA SER A 39 -22.88 -24.07 -11.80
C SER A 39 -22.95 -24.34 -10.29
N VAL A 40 -23.05 -25.60 -9.87
CA VAL A 40 -23.11 -25.98 -8.45
C VAL A 40 -21.78 -25.71 -7.75
N ARG A 41 -20.64 -26.02 -8.39
CA ARG A 41 -19.32 -25.66 -7.85
C ARG A 41 -19.18 -24.15 -7.65
N SER A 42 -19.55 -23.36 -8.65
CA SER A 42 -19.48 -21.90 -8.56
C SER A 42 -20.39 -21.35 -7.46
N HIS A 43 -21.59 -21.93 -7.30
CA HIS A 43 -22.52 -21.53 -6.26
C HIS A 43 -22.00 -21.90 -4.86
N ASN A 44 -21.52 -23.14 -4.67
CA ASN A 44 -20.94 -23.58 -3.41
C ASN A 44 -19.71 -22.75 -3.01
N GLN A 45 -18.90 -22.32 -3.98
CA GLN A 45 -17.77 -21.42 -3.71
C GLN A 45 -18.25 -20.07 -3.19
N ALA A 46 -19.25 -19.45 -3.84
CA ALA A 46 -19.81 -18.18 -3.38
C ALA A 46 -20.41 -18.28 -1.97
N LEU A 47 -20.99 -19.43 -1.60
CA LEU A 47 -21.47 -19.68 -0.24
C LEU A 47 -20.32 -19.81 0.76
N ALA A 48 -19.23 -20.51 0.40
CA ALA A 48 -18.08 -20.70 1.28
C ALA A 48 -17.38 -19.36 1.54
N ASP A 49 -17.20 -18.56 0.48
CA ASP A 49 -16.64 -17.21 0.53
C ASP A 49 -17.46 -16.30 1.46
N ALA A 50 -18.78 -16.28 1.30
CA ALA A 50 -19.68 -15.49 2.15
C ALA A 50 -19.64 -15.97 3.62
N ALA A 51 -19.57 -17.28 3.84
CA ALA A 51 -19.55 -17.86 5.17
C ALA A 51 -18.29 -17.53 5.96
N VAL A 52 -17.13 -17.65 5.31
CA VAL A 52 -15.85 -17.36 5.96
C VAL A 52 -15.68 -15.87 6.20
N LEU A 53 -16.10 -15.00 5.27
CA LEU A 53 -16.07 -13.55 5.46
C LEU A 53 -16.99 -13.10 6.60
N ALA A 54 -18.20 -13.68 6.71
CA ALA A 54 -19.12 -13.36 7.80
C ALA A 54 -18.59 -13.79 9.17
N ALA A 55 -17.91 -14.93 9.24
CA ALA A 55 -17.27 -15.38 10.48
C ALA A 55 -16.05 -14.53 10.81
N ALA A 56 -15.13 -14.36 9.86
CA ALA A 56 -13.86 -13.68 10.08
C ALA A 56 -14.02 -12.18 10.32
N GLY A 57 -14.94 -11.51 9.62
CA GLY A 57 -15.21 -10.08 9.77
C GLY A 57 -16.02 -9.69 11.02
N SER A 58 -16.47 -10.66 11.82
CA SER A 58 -17.35 -10.43 12.98
C SER A 58 -16.64 -9.88 14.22
N GLY A 59 -15.32 -10.06 14.32
CA GLY A 59 -14.55 -9.76 15.55
C GLY A 59 -14.77 -10.78 16.68
N GLU A 60 -15.53 -11.85 16.46
CA GLU A 60 -15.73 -12.91 17.45
C GLU A 60 -14.54 -13.86 17.54
N THR A 61 -14.16 -14.26 18.75
CA THR A 61 -13.03 -15.19 18.98
C THR A 61 -13.50 -16.59 19.37
N LYS A 62 -14.78 -16.76 19.72
CA LYS A 62 -15.33 -18.04 20.17
C LYS A 62 -15.77 -18.88 18.99
N LYS A 63 -15.18 -20.08 18.88
CA LYS A 63 -15.49 -21.05 17.81
C LYS A 63 -17.00 -21.29 17.61
N ASN A 64 -17.78 -21.42 18.67
CA ASN A 64 -19.22 -21.68 18.56
C ASN A 64 -19.98 -20.50 17.94
N ASP A 65 -19.56 -19.27 18.24
CA ASP A 65 -20.19 -18.06 17.72
C ASP A 65 -19.78 -17.84 16.25
N LEU A 66 -18.50 -18.10 15.92
CA LEU A 66 -18.01 -18.14 14.54
C LEU A 66 -18.72 -19.19 13.67
N GLU A 67 -18.87 -20.43 14.17
CA GLU A 67 -19.62 -21.49 13.50
C GLU A 67 -21.08 -21.09 13.26
N LYS A 68 -21.69 -20.41 14.24
CA LYS A 68 -23.07 -19.94 14.12
C LYS A 68 -23.18 -18.86 13.02
N LEU A 69 -22.27 -17.89 12.98
CA LEU A 69 -22.24 -16.83 11.97
C LEU A 69 -22.02 -17.39 10.55
N ALA A 70 -21.07 -18.33 10.39
CA ALA A 70 -20.85 -19.02 9.12
C ALA A 70 -22.09 -19.78 8.64
N ARG A 71 -22.85 -20.41 9.56
CA ARG A 71 -24.09 -21.11 9.21
C ARG A 71 -25.24 -20.16 8.90
N GLU A 72 -25.37 -19.08 9.66
CA GLU A 72 -26.44 -18.08 9.47
C GLU A 72 -26.28 -17.32 8.15
N SER A 73 -25.05 -16.99 7.75
CA SER A 73 -24.77 -16.37 6.45
C SER A 73 -25.16 -17.27 5.28
N VAL A 74 -24.74 -18.54 5.26
CA VAL A 74 -25.17 -19.50 4.21
C VAL A 74 -26.68 -19.68 4.20
N LYS A 75 -27.30 -19.85 5.38
CA LYS A 75 -28.74 -20.03 5.52
C LYS A 75 -29.53 -18.82 5.01
N SER A 76 -28.98 -17.61 5.12
CA SER A 76 -29.64 -16.39 4.63
C SER A 76 -29.73 -16.30 3.10
N MET A 77 -28.91 -17.08 2.38
CA MET A 77 -28.80 -17.04 0.91
C MET A 77 -29.73 -18.05 0.22
N MET A 78 -30.42 -18.91 0.96
CA MET A 78 -31.24 -20.01 0.42
C MET A 78 -32.45 -20.34 1.31
N SER A 79 -33.32 -21.24 0.84
CA SER A 79 -34.45 -21.71 1.65
C SER A 79 -34.00 -22.69 2.74
N ALA A 80 -34.84 -22.89 3.77
CA ALA A 80 -34.54 -23.82 4.86
C ALA A 80 -34.46 -25.29 4.37
N GLU A 81 -35.25 -25.65 3.36
CA GLU A 81 -35.22 -26.97 2.75
C GLU A 81 -33.93 -27.21 1.97
N GLU A 82 -33.51 -26.20 1.18
CA GLU A 82 -32.26 -26.28 0.43
C GLU A 82 -31.05 -26.35 1.36
N TYR A 83 -31.02 -25.55 2.44
CA TYR A 83 -29.94 -25.56 3.43
C TYR A 83 -29.75 -26.93 4.10
N ALA A 84 -30.81 -27.72 4.26
CA ALA A 84 -30.73 -29.04 4.88
C ALA A 84 -29.91 -30.06 4.06
N GLU A 85 -29.63 -29.77 2.78
CA GLU A 85 -28.78 -30.59 1.91
C GLU A 85 -27.29 -30.23 2.01
N TYR A 86 -26.94 -29.14 2.69
CA TYR A 86 -25.55 -28.68 2.81
C TYR A 86 -24.98 -29.04 4.18
N ASP A 87 -23.75 -29.53 4.18
CA ASP A 87 -22.92 -29.60 5.38
C ASP A 87 -21.93 -28.43 5.38
N VAL A 88 -22.03 -27.58 6.39
CA VAL A 88 -21.19 -26.39 6.58
C VAL A 88 -20.36 -26.60 7.84
N GLN A 89 -19.04 -26.59 7.70
CA GLN A 89 -18.11 -26.75 8.82
C GLN A 89 -17.14 -25.58 8.85
N LEU A 90 -16.91 -25.01 10.03
CA LEU A 90 -15.85 -24.03 10.26
C LEU A 90 -14.73 -24.69 11.08
N ILE A 91 -13.50 -24.53 10.60
CA ILE A 91 -12.29 -25.05 11.19
C ILE A 91 -11.39 -23.84 11.47
N ILE A 92 -10.90 -23.74 12.71
CA ILE A 92 -9.84 -22.78 13.04
C ILE A 92 -8.53 -23.53 12.84
N GLN A 93 -7.69 -23.01 11.96
CA GLN A 93 -6.38 -23.58 11.62
C GLN A 93 -5.34 -23.24 12.72
N PRO A 94 -4.18 -23.90 12.74
CA PRO A 94 -3.14 -23.63 13.75
C PRO A 94 -2.59 -22.19 13.73
N ASP A 95 -2.64 -21.55 12.57
CA ASP A 95 -2.27 -20.15 12.31
C ASP A 95 -3.42 -19.16 12.60
N ASN A 96 -4.48 -19.63 13.26
CA ASN A 96 -5.70 -18.88 13.58
C ASN A 96 -6.56 -18.46 12.37
N THR A 97 -6.22 -18.89 11.15
CA THR A 97 -7.08 -18.66 9.97
C THR A 97 -8.39 -19.44 10.08
N LEU A 98 -9.49 -18.83 9.64
CA LEU A 98 -10.79 -19.47 9.58
C LEU A 98 -10.95 -20.16 8.23
N ARG A 99 -11.24 -21.45 8.25
CA ARG A 99 -11.53 -22.25 7.07
C ARG A 99 -12.97 -22.72 7.10
N VAL A 100 -13.75 -22.37 6.08
CA VAL A 100 -15.10 -22.91 5.90
C VAL A 100 -15.11 -23.96 4.80
N LEU A 101 -15.58 -25.16 5.14
CA LEU A 101 -15.84 -26.25 4.20
C LEU A 101 -17.35 -26.38 4.00
N ILE A 102 -17.79 -26.22 2.75
CA ILE A 102 -19.17 -26.49 2.33
C ILE A 102 -19.18 -27.74 1.47
N THR A 103 -20.01 -28.71 1.86
CA THR A 103 -20.16 -29.99 1.18
C THR A 103 -21.62 -30.18 0.76
N LYS A 104 -21.84 -30.56 -0.50
CA LYS A 104 -23.16 -30.94 -1.03
C LYS A 104 -23.05 -32.15 -1.93
N ASP A 105 -23.94 -33.13 -1.73
CA ASP A 105 -24.10 -34.25 -2.64
C ASP A 105 -24.96 -33.85 -3.85
N HIS A 106 -24.45 -34.13 -5.06
CA HIS A 106 -25.17 -33.88 -6.30
C HIS A 106 -25.47 -35.19 -7.03
N GLU A 107 -26.75 -35.43 -7.30
CA GLU A 107 -27.21 -36.56 -8.11
C GLU A 107 -26.96 -36.31 -9.61
N ILE A 108 -26.20 -37.20 -10.25
CA ILE A 108 -25.94 -37.13 -11.69
C ILE A 108 -27.07 -37.81 -12.47
N ARG A 109 -27.68 -37.13 -13.43
CA ARG A 109 -28.86 -37.64 -14.16
C ARG A 109 -28.52 -38.30 -15.50
N PHE A 110 -27.60 -37.72 -16.27
CA PHE A 110 -27.28 -38.17 -17.63
C PHE A 110 -26.15 -39.21 -17.69
N LEU A 111 -25.25 -39.21 -16.71
CA LEU A 111 -24.18 -40.21 -16.53
C LEU A 111 -24.59 -41.33 -15.55
N SER A 112 -25.90 -41.54 -15.36
CA SER A 112 -26.50 -42.40 -14.33
C SER A 112 -26.09 -43.89 -14.37
N ALA A 113 -25.34 -44.32 -15.38
CA ALA A 113 -24.68 -45.64 -15.40
C ALA A 113 -23.79 -45.88 -14.16
N PHE A 114 -23.38 -44.82 -13.45
CA PHE A 114 -22.56 -44.90 -12.25
C PHE A 114 -23.32 -44.80 -10.91
N ASN A 115 -24.64 -44.57 -10.92
CA ASN A 115 -25.60 -44.55 -9.79
C ASN A 115 -25.10 -44.08 -8.40
N ASN A 116 -24.09 -43.22 -8.36
CA ASN A 116 -23.47 -42.72 -7.15
C ASN A 116 -23.51 -41.19 -7.19
N PRO A 117 -24.03 -40.52 -6.14
CA PRO A 117 -23.93 -39.08 -6.04
C PRO A 117 -22.46 -38.66 -6.00
N ILE A 118 -22.16 -37.49 -6.53
CA ILE A 118 -20.84 -36.87 -6.41
C ILE A 118 -20.90 -35.84 -5.29
N GLU A 119 -19.99 -35.98 -4.33
CA GLU A 119 -19.76 -35.00 -3.29
C GLU A 119 -19.01 -33.79 -3.89
N ILE A 120 -19.61 -32.60 -3.83
CA ILE A 120 -19.01 -31.34 -4.29
C ILE A 120 -18.61 -30.53 -3.07
N LYS A 121 -17.30 -30.27 -2.96
CA LYS A 121 -16.70 -29.46 -1.89
C LYS A 121 -16.35 -28.07 -2.40
N ALA A 122 -16.60 -27.07 -1.58
CA ALA A 122 -16.07 -25.73 -1.69
C ALA A 122 -15.34 -25.38 -0.39
N VAL A 123 -14.20 -24.73 -0.51
CA VAL A 123 -13.36 -24.31 0.61
C VAL A 123 -13.05 -22.83 0.42
N ALA A 124 -13.15 -22.08 1.50
CA ALA A 124 -12.70 -20.70 1.56
C ALA A 124 -11.99 -20.47 2.90
N GLU A 125 -10.89 -19.72 2.86
CA GLU A 125 -10.10 -19.37 4.04
C GLU A 125 -10.05 -17.85 4.20
N ALA A 126 -9.97 -17.36 5.44
CA ALA A 126 -9.74 -15.95 5.71
C ALA A 126 -9.16 -15.77 7.12
N PRO A 127 -8.18 -14.87 7.32
CA PRO A 127 -7.74 -14.49 8.65
C PRO A 127 -8.86 -13.73 9.37
N PRO A 128 -8.98 -13.83 10.70
CA PRO A 128 -9.89 -12.99 11.49
C PRO A 128 -9.65 -11.49 11.29
N LYS A 129 -10.66 -10.67 11.59
CA LYS A 129 -10.53 -9.21 11.59
C LYS A 129 -9.36 -8.80 12.50
N GLY A 130 -8.55 -7.85 12.03
CA GLY A 130 -7.34 -7.41 12.72
C GLY A 130 -6.12 -8.33 12.56
N GLN A 131 -6.26 -9.52 11.97
CA GLN A 131 -5.15 -10.46 11.71
C GLN A 131 -4.72 -10.52 10.25
N SER A 132 -5.10 -9.52 9.45
CA SER A 132 -4.58 -9.41 8.09
C SER A 132 -3.14 -8.92 8.17
N LEU A 133 -2.22 -9.72 7.65
CA LEU A 133 -0.80 -9.37 7.61
C LEU A 133 -0.60 -8.14 6.73
N LEU A 134 -0.11 -7.05 7.31
CA LEU A 134 -0.02 -5.73 6.66
C LEU A 134 1.37 -5.14 6.87
N ASN A 135 1.87 -4.50 5.82
CA ASN A 135 2.99 -3.58 5.88
C ASN A 135 2.49 -2.22 5.38
N ILE A 136 2.58 -1.18 6.21
CA ILE A 136 2.08 0.16 5.90
C ILE A 136 3.24 1.16 5.91
N ALA A 137 3.37 1.94 4.83
CA ALA A 137 4.27 3.09 4.79
C ALA A 137 3.48 4.38 4.82
N LEU A 138 3.60 5.14 5.92
CA LEU A 138 3.06 6.47 6.07
C LEU A 138 4.05 7.47 5.47
N VAL A 139 3.79 7.91 4.24
CA VAL A 139 4.61 8.90 3.53
C VAL A 139 3.98 10.27 3.71
N LEU A 140 4.53 11.04 4.66
CA LEU A 140 3.88 12.22 5.20
C LEU A 140 4.66 13.48 4.82
N ASP A 141 3.97 14.38 4.12
CA ASP A 141 4.51 15.69 3.78
C ASP A 141 4.62 16.56 5.04
N VAL A 142 5.83 17.03 5.31
CA VAL A 142 6.16 17.88 6.45
C VAL A 142 6.89 19.13 5.99
N THR A 143 6.53 19.69 4.84
CA THR A 143 7.10 20.95 4.35
C THR A 143 6.61 22.15 5.14
N ASP A 144 7.25 23.31 4.97
CA ASP A 144 6.86 24.54 5.69
C ASP A 144 5.42 24.99 5.39
N SER A 145 4.82 24.56 4.27
CA SER A 145 3.39 24.76 3.97
C SER A 145 2.44 24.10 4.98
N MET A 146 2.92 23.08 5.69
CA MET A 146 2.18 22.33 6.70
C MET A 146 2.18 22.98 8.09
N GLU A 147 2.81 24.15 8.26
CA GLU A 147 3.00 24.74 9.58
C GLU A 147 1.66 25.00 10.31
N GLY A 148 1.67 24.86 11.63
CA GLY A 148 0.53 25.15 12.50
C GLY A 148 -0.54 24.06 12.50
N ASP A 149 -1.79 24.45 12.25
CA ASP A 149 -2.96 23.58 12.39
C ASP A 149 -2.93 22.40 11.40
N LYS A 150 -2.29 22.57 10.24
CA LYS A 150 -2.18 21.53 9.22
C LYS A 150 -1.35 20.33 9.69
N LEU A 151 -0.13 20.58 10.20
CA LEU A 151 0.72 19.54 10.76
C LEU A 151 0.06 18.89 11.98
N THR A 152 -0.64 19.68 12.80
CA THR A 152 -1.39 19.14 13.95
C THR A 152 -2.47 18.16 13.50
N ALA A 153 -3.28 18.54 12.50
CA ALA A 153 -4.31 17.67 11.94
C ALA A 153 -3.74 16.40 11.29
N LEU A 154 -2.58 16.52 10.61
CA LEU A 154 -1.85 15.37 10.06
C LEU A 154 -1.45 14.38 11.18
N LYS A 155 -0.87 14.88 12.27
CA LYS A 155 -0.47 14.05 13.41
C LYS A 155 -1.68 13.33 14.01
N ASP A 156 -2.75 14.07 14.28
CA ASP A 156 -3.98 13.50 14.84
C ASP A 156 -4.56 12.41 13.93
N ALA A 157 -4.65 12.66 12.63
CA ALA A 157 -5.17 11.70 11.65
C ALA A 157 -4.27 10.44 11.53
N ALA A 158 -2.96 10.61 11.48
CA ALA A 158 -2.00 9.50 11.41
C ALA A 158 -2.03 8.67 12.70
N SER A 159 -2.05 9.30 13.88
CA SER A 159 -2.12 8.60 15.17
C SER A 159 -3.43 7.82 15.33
N ASN A 160 -4.57 8.36 14.86
CA ASN A 160 -5.85 7.65 14.85
C ASN A 160 -5.83 6.42 13.91
N LEU A 161 -5.14 6.50 12.77
CA LEU A 161 -4.93 5.35 11.90
C LEU A 161 -4.09 4.28 12.60
N VAL A 162 -3.00 4.66 13.27
CA VAL A 162 -2.15 3.71 14.02
C VAL A 162 -2.96 3.02 15.13
N ALA A 163 -3.73 3.80 15.89
CA ALA A 163 -4.61 3.30 16.95
C ALA A 163 -5.72 2.36 16.47
N THR A 164 -6.02 2.31 15.17
CA THR A 164 -6.96 1.32 14.59
C THR A 164 -6.41 -0.10 14.64
N PHE A 165 -5.08 -0.25 14.71
CA PHE A 165 -4.37 -1.53 14.72
C PHE A 165 -3.70 -1.83 16.07
N ASP A 166 -3.77 -0.89 17.00
CA ASP A 166 -3.29 -1.04 18.37
C ASP A 166 -4.36 -1.78 19.21
N ASP A 167 -4.31 -3.12 19.18
CA ASP A 167 -5.12 -3.97 20.06
C ASP A 167 -4.33 -4.25 21.34
N ASP A 168 -4.85 -3.81 22.50
CA ASP A 168 -4.30 -3.95 23.88
C ASP A 168 -3.85 -5.38 24.30
N ASP A 169 -4.14 -6.41 23.49
CA ASP A 169 -3.72 -7.79 23.73
C ASP A 169 -2.35 -8.03 23.09
N ALA A 170 -1.30 -7.74 23.87
CA ALA A 170 0.12 -8.01 23.63
C ALA A 170 0.45 -9.50 23.36
N SER A 171 -0.11 -10.05 22.29
CA SER A 171 0.36 -11.28 21.66
C SER A 171 1.55 -10.93 20.79
N SER A 172 2.63 -11.70 20.90
CA SER A 172 3.94 -11.41 20.35
C SER A 172 4.06 -11.45 18.81
N ASP A 173 2.94 -11.44 18.09
CA ASP A 173 2.88 -11.36 16.63
C ASP A 173 1.85 -10.28 16.29
N ASN A 174 2.29 -9.01 16.25
CA ASN A 174 1.48 -7.95 15.67
C ASN A 174 1.42 -8.20 14.15
N PRO A 175 0.24 -8.45 13.56
CA PRO A 175 0.12 -8.71 12.13
C PRO A 175 0.42 -7.47 11.28
N VAL A 176 0.51 -6.29 11.89
CA VAL A 176 0.70 -5.02 11.21
C VAL A 176 2.08 -4.45 11.52
N ASN A 177 2.86 -4.23 10.47
CA ASN A 177 4.08 -3.46 10.56
C ASN A 177 3.87 -2.10 9.92
N MET A 178 4.37 -1.02 10.54
CA MET A 178 4.27 0.33 10.01
C MET A 178 5.63 1.02 9.95
N SER A 179 5.78 1.90 8.98
CA SER A 179 6.93 2.78 8.81
C SER A 179 6.44 4.21 8.65
N VAL A 180 7.22 5.18 9.13
CA VAL A 180 6.94 6.61 8.99
C VAL A 180 8.03 7.24 8.15
N VAL A 181 7.65 7.86 7.05
CA VAL A 181 8.54 8.52 6.09
C VAL A 181 8.14 9.99 6.01
N PRO A 182 8.67 10.83 6.92
CA PRO A 182 8.56 12.27 6.80
C PRO A 182 9.38 12.73 5.61
N PHE A 183 8.79 13.50 4.71
CA PHE A 183 9.51 14.04 3.57
C PHE A 183 9.28 15.54 3.40
N ALA A 184 10.30 16.19 2.85
CA ALA A 184 10.22 17.52 2.31
C ALA A 184 10.95 17.51 0.95
N ARG A 185 12.05 18.24 0.82
CA ARG A 185 12.93 18.15 -0.35
C ARG A 185 13.71 16.84 -0.38
N TYR A 186 14.05 16.35 0.81
CA TYR A 186 14.79 15.12 1.05
C TYR A 186 14.17 14.36 2.23
N VAL A 187 14.73 13.19 2.52
CA VAL A 187 14.36 12.34 3.65
C VAL A 187 15.57 12.20 4.56
N LYS A 188 15.34 12.09 5.87
CA LYS A 188 16.39 11.88 6.87
C LYS A 188 16.40 10.42 7.31
N LEU A 189 17.57 9.78 7.30
CA LEU A 189 17.74 8.42 7.80
C LEU A 189 18.24 8.39 9.24
N PRO A 190 17.96 7.30 9.98
CA PRO A 190 18.62 7.04 11.25
C PRO A 190 20.13 7.09 11.14
N MET A 191 20.76 7.84 12.05
CA MET A 191 22.22 7.97 12.10
C MET A 191 22.93 6.63 12.30
N THR A 192 22.25 5.64 12.86
CA THR A 192 22.74 4.26 12.98
C THR A 192 23.04 3.60 11.63
N MET A 193 22.40 4.05 10.54
CA MET A 193 22.61 3.53 9.18
C MET A 193 23.89 4.04 8.51
N ALA A 194 24.66 4.95 9.13
CA ALA A 194 25.91 5.49 8.58
C ALA A 194 26.91 4.41 8.13
N ALA A 195 26.88 3.26 8.81
CA ALA A 195 27.82 2.16 8.61
C ALA A 195 27.32 1.09 7.62
N GLU A 196 26.10 1.23 7.09
CA GLU A 196 25.52 0.26 6.18
C GLU A 196 26.26 0.24 4.82
N PRO A 197 26.55 -0.94 4.25
CA PRO A 197 27.39 -1.06 3.05
C PRO A 197 26.74 -0.49 1.78
N TRP A 198 25.43 -0.30 1.78
CA TRP A 198 24.67 0.28 0.68
C TRP A 198 24.63 1.82 0.70
N LEU A 199 25.05 2.44 1.82
CA LEU A 199 25.07 3.89 1.99
C LEU A 199 26.51 4.40 1.85
N SER A 200 26.69 5.38 0.96
CA SER A 200 27.95 6.13 0.82
C SER A 200 27.76 7.50 1.42
N VAL A 201 28.29 7.69 2.63
CA VAL A 201 28.23 8.97 3.33
C VAL A 201 29.37 9.88 2.87
N GLU A 202 29.03 11.11 2.48
CA GLU A 202 30.01 12.15 2.17
C GLU A 202 30.84 12.46 3.42
N ALA A 203 32.17 12.49 3.26
CA ALA A 203 33.06 12.83 4.37
C ALA A 203 32.82 14.28 4.83
N PRO A 204 33.08 14.59 6.11
CA PRO A 204 33.02 15.95 6.62
C PRO A 204 33.79 16.91 5.72
N ASN A 205 33.12 17.98 5.29
CA ASN A 205 33.71 18.92 4.34
C ASN A 205 33.33 20.37 4.66
N LEU A 206 34.22 21.28 4.28
CA LEU A 206 34.04 22.71 4.47
C LEU A 206 32.99 23.20 3.48
N ASN A 207 31.83 23.58 4.01
CA ASN A 207 30.76 24.20 3.25
C ASN A 207 30.78 25.70 3.53
N CYS A 208 30.64 26.50 2.48
CA CYS A 208 30.57 27.95 2.57
C CYS A 208 29.26 28.44 1.93
N TRP A 209 28.59 29.38 2.58
CA TRP A 209 27.40 30.05 2.06
C TRP A 209 27.36 31.49 2.52
N ASP A 210 26.61 32.31 1.78
CA ASP A 210 26.37 33.69 2.14
C ASP A 210 25.34 33.74 3.28
N ARG A 211 25.72 34.32 4.42
CA ARG A 211 24.80 34.63 5.52
C ARG A 211 24.52 36.13 5.52
N LEU A 212 23.26 36.51 5.77
CA LEU A 212 22.87 37.90 5.98
C LEU A 212 23.69 38.50 7.14
N ASP A 213 24.39 39.60 6.86
CA ASP A 213 25.00 40.46 7.87
C ASP A 213 23.97 41.51 8.28
N LEU A 214 23.14 41.18 9.27
CA LEU A 214 22.07 42.08 9.68
C LEU A 214 22.62 43.40 10.22
N ASP A 215 23.68 43.35 11.04
CA ASP A 215 24.33 44.52 11.62
C ASP A 215 24.92 45.43 10.53
N ALA A 216 25.63 44.86 9.56
CA ALA A 216 26.19 45.65 8.45
C ALA A 216 25.10 46.19 7.53
N SER A 217 24.02 45.44 7.32
CA SER A 217 22.89 45.86 6.50
C SER A 217 22.08 46.97 7.18
N GLU A 218 21.89 46.90 8.50
CA GLU A 218 21.29 47.97 9.30
C GLU A 218 22.19 49.21 9.29
N ALA A 219 23.50 49.04 9.52
CA ALA A 219 24.48 50.14 9.50
C ALA A 219 24.58 50.83 8.12
N ALA A 220 24.37 50.08 7.04
CA ALA A 220 24.28 50.62 5.69
C ALA A 220 22.92 51.25 5.36
N GLY A 221 21.93 51.14 6.26
CA GLY A 221 20.59 51.69 6.10
C GLY A 221 19.76 50.99 5.02
N VAL A 222 20.09 49.72 4.72
CA VAL A 222 19.44 48.93 3.66
C VAL A 222 18.49 47.86 4.21
N CYS A 223 18.58 47.55 5.51
CA CYS A 223 17.60 46.78 6.26
C CYS A 223 17.00 47.63 7.38
N VAL A 224 15.69 47.51 7.60
CA VAL A 224 14.99 48.13 8.74
C VAL A 224 14.05 47.10 9.39
N PRO A 225 13.82 47.16 10.71
CA PRO A 225 12.78 46.35 11.35
C PRO A 225 11.43 46.59 10.69
N SER A 226 10.74 45.51 10.30
CA SER A 226 9.40 45.56 9.71
C SER A 226 8.30 45.63 10.78
N ASP A 227 8.62 45.29 12.02
CA ASP A 227 7.75 45.32 13.19
C ASP A 227 8.30 46.19 14.34
N GLU A 228 7.45 46.51 15.31
CA GLU A 228 7.85 47.32 16.49
C GLU A 228 8.71 46.52 17.48
N GLU A 229 8.72 45.20 17.36
CA GLU A 229 9.41 44.26 18.27
C GLU A 229 10.82 43.91 17.76
N GLY A 230 11.12 44.15 16.48
CA GLY A 230 12.43 43.92 15.86
C GLY A 230 12.69 42.47 15.48
N GLU A 231 11.64 41.65 15.39
CA GLU A 231 11.76 40.23 15.10
C GLU A 231 11.79 39.96 13.59
N ASP A 232 11.22 40.86 12.80
CA ASP A 232 11.16 40.75 11.34
C ASP A 232 11.82 41.97 10.65
N TRP A 233 12.42 41.75 9.48
CA TRP A 233 13.33 42.71 8.84
C TRP A 233 13.06 42.86 7.34
N ASP A 234 12.77 44.09 6.90
CA ASP A 234 12.64 44.43 5.49
C ASP A 234 13.97 44.94 4.93
N CYS A 235 14.55 44.16 4.02
CA CYS A 235 15.88 44.37 3.46
C CYS A 235 15.81 44.67 1.96
N SER A 236 16.06 45.93 1.59
CA SER A 236 16.06 46.39 0.19
C SER A 236 17.29 45.96 -0.61
N SER A 237 18.45 45.88 0.03
CA SER A 237 19.72 45.45 -0.57
C SER A 237 20.64 44.86 0.51
N PRO A 238 20.33 43.67 1.03
CA PRO A 238 21.05 43.07 2.14
C PRO A 238 22.57 42.91 1.87
N VAL A 239 23.37 43.15 2.90
CA VAL A 239 24.80 42.87 2.94
C VAL A 239 24.98 41.44 3.43
N TYR A 240 25.80 40.67 2.73
CA TYR A 240 26.13 39.29 3.09
C TYR A 240 27.60 39.16 3.42
N TYR A 241 27.93 38.18 4.27
CA TYR A 241 29.28 37.70 4.46
C TYR A 241 29.35 36.20 4.19
N GLU A 242 30.51 35.75 3.71
CA GLU A 242 30.78 34.33 3.53
C GLU A 242 30.97 33.68 4.89
N HIS A 243 30.07 32.76 5.24
CA HIS A 243 30.17 31.90 6.40
C HIS A 243 30.61 30.52 5.93
N CYS A 244 31.67 29.98 6.55
CA CYS A 244 32.14 28.64 6.26
C CYS A 244 32.20 27.81 7.53
N GLU A 245 31.63 26.61 7.49
CA GLU A 245 31.73 25.63 8.56
C GLU A 245 31.95 24.22 8.00
N VAL A 246 32.60 23.37 8.81
CA VAL A 246 32.75 21.96 8.47
C VAL A 246 31.47 21.27 8.86
N LEU A 247 30.72 20.82 7.86
CA LEU A 247 29.50 20.06 8.06
C LEU A 247 29.82 18.57 8.00
N GLU A 248 29.15 17.82 8.87
CA GLU A 248 29.14 16.37 8.88
C GLU A 248 27.78 15.88 8.38
N TRP A 249 27.71 14.60 8.01
CA TRP A 249 26.44 14.00 7.64
C TRP A 249 25.50 13.92 8.85
N ASP A 250 24.25 14.34 8.66
CA ASP A 250 23.23 14.48 9.70
C ASP A 250 21.99 13.60 9.44
N GLY A 251 22.14 12.60 8.56
CA GLY A 251 21.09 11.67 8.16
C GLY A 251 20.52 11.95 6.76
N CYS A 252 20.83 13.11 6.19
CA CYS A 252 20.30 13.53 4.90
C CYS A 252 20.77 12.71 3.71
N VAL A 253 19.83 12.29 2.85
CA VAL A 253 20.14 11.49 1.66
C VAL A 253 19.68 12.15 0.37
N ALA A 254 20.56 12.16 -0.62
CA ALA A 254 20.29 12.67 -1.95
C ALA A 254 19.46 11.68 -2.77
N SER A 255 18.75 12.19 -3.77
CA SER A 255 18.16 11.33 -4.80
C SER A 255 19.26 10.71 -5.67
N ARG A 256 18.91 9.61 -6.35
CA ARG A 256 19.85 8.89 -7.21
C ARG A 256 19.71 9.37 -8.64
N VAL A 257 20.79 9.28 -9.41
CA VAL A 257 20.79 9.58 -10.86
C VAL A 257 20.02 8.53 -11.65
N ASP A 258 19.58 8.87 -12.85
CA ASP A 258 18.97 7.91 -13.80
C ASP A 258 19.93 6.75 -14.13
N PRO A 259 19.43 5.50 -14.22
CA PRO A 259 18.03 5.05 -14.08
C PRO A 259 17.69 4.56 -12.66
N TRP A 260 18.43 5.01 -11.64
CA TRP A 260 18.30 4.55 -10.25
C TRP A 260 17.28 5.35 -9.44
N HIS A 261 16.83 6.49 -9.95
CA HIS A 261 15.83 7.33 -9.28
C HIS A 261 14.47 6.63 -9.10
N THR A 262 14.13 5.63 -9.94
CA THR A 262 12.89 4.83 -9.83
C THR A 262 13.15 3.39 -9.37
N ARG A 263 14.20 3.14 -8.59
CA ARG A 263 14.48 1.80 -8.04
C ARG A 263 14.49 1.85 -6.52
N SER A 264 13.66 1.00 -5.89
CA SER A 264 13.67 0.80 -4.44
C SER A 264 15.00 0.20 -3.99
N TYR A 265 15.41 -0.90 -4.62
CA TYR A 265 16.65 -1.60 -4.29
C TYR A 265 17.93 -0.84 -4.66
N VAL A 266 19.01 -1.11 -3.93
CA VAL A 266 20.32 -0.46 -4.10
C VAL A 266 20.97 -0.85 -5.43
N GLY A 267 21.04 -2.14 -5.75
CA GLY A 267 21.64 -2.59 -7.01
C GLY A 267 23.16 -2.35 -7.05
N SER A 268 23.68 -1.77 -8.12
CA SER A 268 25.14 -1.55 -8.29
C SER A 268 25.59 -0.13 -7.94
N GLU A 269 24.67 0.75 -7.54
CA GLU A 269 24.94 2.14 -7.24
C GLU A 269 24.47 2.42 -5.81
N ASN A 270 25.37 2.83 -4.93
CA ASN A 270 25.00 3.10 -3.54
C ASN A 270 24.05 4.31 -3.44
N ILE A 271 23.32 4.38 -2.33
CA ILE A 271 22.62 5.61 -1.93
C ILE A 271 23.66 6.56 -1.35
N HIS A 272 23.49 7.87 -1.54
CA HIS A 272 24.48 8.86 -1.14
C HIS A 272 23.93 9.79 -0.06
N GLY A 273 24.54 9.75 1.12
CA GLY A 273 24.29 10.69 2.20
C GLY A 273 25.16 11.93 2.04
N PHE A 274 24.59 13.13 2.06
CA PHE A 274 25.34 14.37 1.82
C PHE A 274 25.65 15.14 3.10
N ALA A 275 26.84 15.73 3.18
CA ALA A 275 27.22 16.63 4.26
C ALA A 275 27.08 18.07 3.76
N GLY A 276 25.93 18.68 4.00
CA GLY A 276 25.59 20.05 3.60
C GLY A 276 25.00 20.20 2.19
N GLY A 277 24.50 21.40 1.86
CA GLY A 277 23.82 21.70 0.59
C GLY A 277 22.30 21.47 0.61
N GLY A 278 21.74 21.26 1.80
CA GLY A 278 20.32 21.10 2.09
C GLY A 278 20.16 20.59 3.52
N GLY A 279 18.93 20.55 4.02
CA GLY A 279 18.57 19.84 5.24
C GLY A 279 17.45 18.86 4.98
N CYS A 280 17.07 18.11 6.00
CA CYS A 280 16.04 17.09 5.92
C CYS A 280 15.11 17.21 7.13
N PRO A 281 13.87 16.72 7.01
CA PRO A 281 12.87 16.85 8.08
C PRO A 281 13.15 15.86 9.23
N SER A 282 12.12 15.54 10.01
CA SER A 282 12.13 14.46 10.99
C SER A 282 12.68 13.14 10.41
N GLU A 283 13.31 12.35 11.29
CA GLU A 283 13.93 11.08 10.94
C GLU A 283 12.90 10.03 10.48
N LEU A 284 13.23 9.29 9.42
CA LEU A 284 12.45 8.15 8.96
C LEU A 284 12.49 7.03 10.00
N LEU A 285 11.32 6.47 10.29
CA LEU A 285 11.18 5.23 11.05
C LEU A 285 11.04 4.06 10.06
N PRO A 286 11.98 3.09 10.05
CA PRO A 286 11.84 1.87 9.27
C PRO A 286 10.62 1.04 9.69
N LEU A 287 10.30 0.02 8.91
CA LEU A 287 9.16 -0.83 9.20
C LEU A 287 9.34 -1.55 10.56
N THR A 288 8.39 -1.36 11.48
CA THR A 288 8.40 -1.95 12.83
C THR A 288 7.02 -2.46 13.19
N ASP A 289 6.97 -3.46 14.06
CA ASP A 289 5.75 -4.01 14.67
C ASP A 289 5.40 -3.34 16.02
N ASP A 290 6.31 -2.49 16.51
CA ASP A 290 6.12 -1.65 17.70
C ASP A 290 5.36 -0.38 17.33
N LEU A 291 4.06 -0.33 17.65
CA LEU A 291 3.20 0.81 17.32
C LEU A 291 3.45 2.01 18.23
N ASP A 292 4.04 1.83 19.41
CA ASP A 292 4.45 2.96 20.27
C ASP A 292 5.57 3.75 19.58
N ASP A 293 6.55 3.07 18.97
CA ASP A 293 7.61 3.72 18.18
C ASP A 293 7.02 4.51 16.99
N VAL A 294 5.96 4.00 16.37
CA VAL A 294 5.25 4.65 15.25
C VAL A 294 4.53 5.91 15.71
N LEU A 295 3.81 5.84 16.83
CA LEU A 295 3.15 7.00 17.45
C LEU A 295 4.16 8.07 17.86
N ASP A 296 5.27 7.67 18.48
CA ASP A 296 6.37 8.58 18.85
C ASP A 296 6.97 9.26 17.61
N ALA A 297 7.15 8.53 16.50
CA ALA A 297 7.65 9.12 15.25
C ALA A 297 6.68 10.15 14.66
N VAL A 298 5.37 9.90 14.69
CA VAL A 298 4.33 10.84 14.24
C VAL A 298 4.26 12.07 15.14
N ASP A 299 4.30 11.90 16.45
CA ASP A 299 4.22 13.01 17.41
C ASP A 299 5.43 13.96 17.31
N ASN A 300 6.59 13.44 16.91
CA ASN A 300 7.83 14.20 16.74
C ASN A 300 8.02 14.83 15.35
N LEU A 301 7.00 14.81 14.48
CA LEU A 301 7.07 15.52 13.19
C LEU A 301 7.19 17.04 13.40
N TYR A 302 8.00 17.70 12.59
CA TYR A 302 8.09 19.16 12.50
C TYR A 302 8.21 19.57 11.04
N THR A 303 7.79 20.79 10.72
CA THR A 303 7.85 21.29 9.34
C THR A 303 9.26 21.71 8.95
N TYR A 304 9.63 21.46 7.70
CA TYR A 304 10.93 21.82 7.18
C TYR A 304 10.93 21.94 5.66
N ASP A 305 11.52 23.00 5.11
CA ASP A 305 11.89 23.13 3.69
C ASP A 305 10.68 23.02 2.73
N GLU A 306 10.97 22.87 1.44
CA GLU A 306 10.03 22.82 0.34
C GLU A 306 9.76 21.40 -0.15
N THR A 307 8.72 21.25 -0.96
CA THR A 307 8.12 19.98 -1.35
C THR A 307 8.78 19.34 -2.56
N TYR A 308 9.27 18.11 -2.38
CA TYR A 308 9.65 17.20 -3.46
C TYR A 308 9.11 15.78 -3.19
N ILE A 309 7.87 15.54 -3.63
CA ILE A 309 7.11 14.30 -3.44
C ILE A 309 7.87 13.04 -3.90
N PRO A 310 8.65 13.04 -5.01
CA PRO A 310 9.39 11.84 -5.41
C PRO A 310 10.35 11.31 -4.33
N SER A 311 10.90 12.18 -3.47
CA SER A 311 11.77 11.73 -2.38
C SER A 311 11.02 10.87 -1.37
N GLY A 312 9.84 11.31 -0.93
CA GLY A 312 8.97 10.59 -0.02
C GLY A 312 8.49 9.27 -0.60
N LEU A 313 8.00 9.28 -1.85
CA LEU A 313 7.55 8.06 -2.54
C LEU A 313 8.66 7.01 -2.65
N MET A 314 9.88 7.42 -3.01
CA MET A 314 10.99 6.48 -3.15
C MET A 314 11.44 5.88 -1.82
N TRP A 315 11.37 6.63 -0.73
CA TRP A 315 11.70 6.11 0.60
C TRP A 315 10.57 5.28 1.20
N GLY A 316 9.30 5.66 1.00
CA GLY A 316 8.15 4.82 1.35
C GLY A 316 8.14 3.49 0.59
N TRP A 317 8.54 3.50 -0.69
CA TRP A 317 8.70 2.25 -1.43
C TRP A 317 9.80 1.37 -0.83
N ARG A 318 10.93 1.95 -0.43
CA ARG A 318 12.05 1.21 0.18
C ARG A 318 11.70 0.54 1.49
N THR A 319 10.82 1.13 2.31
CA THR A 319 10.39 0.49 3.57
C THR A 319 9.52 -0.76 3.34
N LEU A 320 8.93 -0.90 2.15
CA LEU A 320 8.00 -1.99 1.79
C LEU A 320 8.61 -3.05 0.87
N THR A 321 9.90 -2.94 0.54
CA THR A 321 10.61 -3.94 -0.28
C THR A 321 11.58 -4.75 0.57
N PRO A 322 11.72 -6.08 0.35
CA PRO A 322 12.56 -6.94 1.19
C PRO A 322 14.06 -6.74 0.92
N GLU A 323 14.44 -6.18 -0.23
CA GLU A 323 15.84 -5.91 -0.53
C GLU A 323 16.38 -4.66 0.19
N ALA A 324 17.70 -4.63 0.41
CA ALA A 324 18.39 -3.41 0.83
C ALA A 324 17.96 -2.20 -0.04
N PRO A 325 17.71 -1.03 0.57
CA PRO A 325 18.40 -0.53 1.76
C PRO A 325 17.76 -0.86 3.11
N LEU A 326 16.44 -1.05 3.17
CA LEU A 326 15.68 -1.31 4.39
C LEU A 326 15.14 -2.73 4.29
N THR A 327 15.65 -3.63 5.13
CA THR A 327 15.39 -5.07 5.02
C THR A 327 14.32 -5.57 5.98
N GLU A 328 13.67 -4.68 6.70
CA GLU A 328 12.65 -5.00 7.70
C GLU A 328 11.44 -5.71 7.08
N ALA A 329 11.14 -5.46 5.79
CA ALA A 329 10.13 -6.18 5.05
C ALA A 329 10.56 -7.60 4.59
N ASN A 330 11.82 -8.02 4.82
CA ASN A 330 12.33 -9.33 4.42
C ASN A 330 11.93 -10.42 5.42
N THR A 331 10.63 -10.71 5.48
CA THR A 331 10.03 -11.73 6.34
C THR A 331 9.59 -12.95 5.53
N ASP A 332 9.50 -14.11 6.17
CA ASP A 332 9.05 -15.36 5.51
C ASP A 332 7.60 -15.26 4.98
N ASP A 333 6.79 -14.37 5.54
CA ASP A 333 5.40 -14.10 5.20
C ASP A 333 5.21 -12.86 4.29
N TYR A 334 6.29 -12.31 3.71
CA TYR A 334 6.21 -11.11 2.85
C TYR A 334 5.20 -11.24 1.70
N ASP A 335 5.17 -12.39 1.02
CA ASP A 335 4.25 -12.65 -0.09
C ASP A 335 2.78 -12.79 0.36
N GLU A 336 2.55 -13.01 1.65
CA GLU A 336 1.23 -13.10 2.28
C GLU A 336 0.77 -11.73 2.80
N ARG A 337 1.72 -10.85 3.14
CA ARG A 337 1.49 -9.48 3.58
C ARG A 337 0.96 -8.59 2.45
N ARG A 338 -0.05 -7.79 2.79
CA ARG A 338 -0.47 -6.67 1.95
C ARG A 338 0.47 -5.48 2.20
N ASN A 339 1.16 -5.06 1.16
CA ASN A 339 2.05 -3.89 1.21
C ASN A 339 1.28 -2.64 0.73
N VAL A 340 1.17 -1.64 1.60
CA VAL A 340 0.36 -0.43 1.40
C VAL A 340 1.20 0.81 1.64
N LEU A 341 1.18 1.75 0.70
CA LEU A 341 1.79 3.07 0.82
C LEU A 341 0.69 4.12 0.90
N ILE A 342 0.71 4.95 1.93
CA ILE A 342 -0.21 6.07 2.13
C ILE A 342 0.58 7.36 1.96
N LEU A 343 0.39 8.03 0.83
CA LEU A 343 0.96 9.35 0.57
C LEU A 343 -0.02 10.43 1.04
N MET A 344 0.42 11.33 1.90
CA MET A 344 -0.31 12.54 2.28
C MET A 344 0.53 13.76 1.93
N THR A 345 -0.05 14.73 1.22
CA THR A 345 0.57 16.02 0.91
C THR A 345 -0.47 17.14 0.88
N ASP A 346 -0.05 18.36 1.24
CA ASP A 346 -0.93 19.54 1.18
C ASP A 346 -0.76 20.40 -0.08
N GLY A 347 0.11 19.98 -1.00
CA GLY A 347 0.51 20.88 -2.06
C GLY A 347 1.18 20.24 -3.27
N GLU A 348 1.63 21.16 -4.11
CA GLU A 348 2.32 20.87 -5.36
C GLU A 348 3.81 20.65 -5.08
N ASN A 349 4.49 19.94 -5.99
CA ASN A 349 5.96 19.97 -5.98
C ASN A 349 6.45 21.42 -6.15
N SER A 350 7.30 21.88 -5.25
CA SER A 350 7.92 23.22 -5.31
C SER A 350 9.41 23.14 -5.64
N ARG A 351 10.02 21.96 -5.56
CA ARG A 351 11.39 21.65 -5.97
C ARG A 351 11.41 20.60 -7.08
N SER A 352 12.53 20.54 -7.80
CA SER A 352 12.75 19.66 -8.95
C SER A 352 14.23 19.35 -9.14
N TYR A 353 14.56 18.49 -10.10
CA TYR A 353 15.93 18.09 -10.40
C TYR A 353 16.88 19.29 -10.58
N GLY A 354 17.86 19.42 -9.68
CA GLY A 354 18.94 20.40 -9.77
C GLY A 354 20.25 19.84 -10.31
N GLY A 355 20.46 18.53 -10.16
CA GLY A 355 21.63 17.81 -10.65
C GLY A 355 22.64 17.45 -9.55
N VAL A 356 23.82 17.02 -9.99
CA VAL A 356 24.91 16.59 -9.09
C VAL A 356 25.83 17.76 -8.76
N LYS A 357 26.37 17.81 -7.54
CA LYS A 357 27.39 18.81 -7.19
C LYS A 357 28.66 18.56 -8.00
N GLY A 358 29.25 19.63 -8.53
CA GLY A 358 30.53 19.58 -9.25
C GLY A 358 31.75 19.22 -8.39
N ASN A 359 31.56 18.90 -7.11
CA ASN A 359 32.59 18.49 -6.15
C ASN A 359 32.92 16.97 -6.21
N GLY A 360 32.27 16.22 -7.11
CA GLY A 360 32.44 14.77 -7.23
C GLY A 360 31.47 13.95 -6.39
N PHE A 361 30.55 14.58 -5.66
CA PHE A 361 29.43 13.91 -5.02
C PHE A 361 28.38 13.49 -6.07
N PRO A 362 28.09 12.19 -6.20
CA PRO A 362 27.24 11.67 -7.29
C PRO A 362 25.74 11.75 -7.02
N GLY A 363 25.32 12.11 -5.80
CA GLY A 363 23.90 12.26 -5.46
C GLY A 363 23.28 13.49 -6.13
N VAL A 364 21.99 13.36 -6.46
CA VAL A 364 21.17 14.39 -7.08
C VAL A 364 20.51 15.25 -6.01
N PHE A 365 20.67 16.55 -6.17
CA PHE A 365 20.01 17.57 -5.37
C PHE A 365 18.88 18.24 -6.15
N HIS A 366 17.98 18.89 -5.42
CA HIS A 366 16.76 19.51 -5.93
C HIS A 366 16.68 21.00 -5.60
N TRP A 367 17.47 21.82 -6.30
CA TRP A 367 17.49 23.29 -6.11
C TRP A 367 16.79 24.07 -7.23
N GLU A 368 16.30 23.39 -8.28
CA GLU A 368 15.53 24.01 -9.35
C GLU A 368 14.02 23.96 -9.05
N HIS A 369 13.21 24.64 -9.86
CA HIS A 369 11.75 24.81 -9.67
C HIS A 369 10.92 24.40 -10.91
N ASP A 370 11.37 23.41 -11.68
CA ASP A 370 10.60 22.80 -12.77
C ASP A 370 9.54 21.84 -12.22
N ILE A 371 8.35 22.39 -11.96
CA ILE A 371 7.21 21.64 -11.40
C ILE A 371 6.77 20.51 -12.34
N GLU A 372 6.89 20.69 -13.66
CA GLU A 372 6.50 19.67 -14.64
C GLU A 372 7.42 18.45 -14.55
N ASP A 373 8.75 18.67 -14.47
CA ASP A 373 9.73 17.59 -14.23
C ASP A 373 9.43 16.84 -12.93
N ALA A 374 9.22 17.55 -11.81
CA ALA A 374 8.93 16.92 -10.52
C ALA A 374 7.62 16.10 -10.53
N ASN A 375 6.60 16.59 -11.22
CA ASN A 375 5.33 15.88 -11.40
C ASN A 375 5.49 14.64 -12.27
N ASP A 376 6.27 14.70 -13.34
CA ASP A 376 6.60 13.53 -14.17
C ASP A 376 7.36 12.48 -13.34
N LYS A 377 8.34 12.89 -12.53
CA LYS A 377 9.06 11.97 -11.61
C LYS A 377 8.15 11.37 -10.55
N THR A 378 7.16 12.12 -10.07
CA THR A 378 6.14 11.62 -9.14
C THR A 378 5.31 10.53 -9.82
N ALA A 379 4.84 10.79 -11.04
CA ALA A 379 4.05 9.83 -11.81
C ALA A 379 4.83 8.54 -12.13
N ASP A 380 6.10 8.67 -12.52
CA ASP A 380 6.99 7.53 -12.78
C ASP A 380 7.17 6.67 -11.52
N ALA A 381 7.46 7.29 -10.36
CA ALA A 381 7.58 6.57 -9.09
C ALA A 381 6.28 5.84 -8.71
N CYS A 382 5.13 6.50 -8.83
CA CYS A 382 3.84 5.87 -8.55
C CYS A 382 3.56 4.68 -9.47
N ALA A 383 3.93 4.77 -10.76
CA ALA A 383 3.77 3.68 -11.70
C ALA A 383 4.61 2.46 -11.32
N ASP A 384 5.89 2.66 -10.98
CA ASP A 384 6.82 1.58 -10.62
C ASP A 384 6.47 0.94 -9.26
N ILE A 385 6.01 1.73 -8.28
CA ILE A 385 5.50 1.23 -7.00
C ILE A 385 4.29 0.30 -7.23
N LYS A 386 3.33 0.72 -8.06
CA LYS A 386 2.16 -0.09 -8.41
C LYS A 386 2.52 -1.38 -9.14
N LEU A 387 3.49 -1.32 -10.04
CA LEU A 387 4.00 -2.51 -10.75
C LEU A 387 4.66 -3.52 -9.81
N SER A 388 5.16 -3.06 -8.66
CA SER A 388 5.75 -3.90 -7.62
C SER A 388 4.72 -4.59 -6.71
N GLY A 389 3.42 -4.40 -6.98
CA GLY A 389 2.34 -5.00 -6.20
C GLY A 389 1.95 -4.23 -4.94
N ILE A 390 2.49 -3.02 -4.75
CA ILE A 390 2.17 -2.16 -3.61
C ILE A 390 0.90 -1.35 -3.91
N GLU A 391 0.01 -1.31 -2.93
CA GLU A 391 -1.24 -0.57 -2.97
C GLU A 391 -1.01 0.88 -2.52
N ILE A 392 -1.26 1.86 -3.38
CA ILE A 392 -1.09 3.28 -3.06
C ILE A 392 -2.43 3.92 -2.73
N TYR A 393 -2.50 4.53 -1.55
CA TYR A 393 -3.48 5.51 -1.13
C TYR A 393 -2.86 6.90 -1.22
N THR A 394 -3.65 7.88 -1.66
CA THR A 394 -3.21 9.29 -1.71
C THR A 394 -4.24 10.18 -1.06
N VAL A 395 -3.80 11.05 -0.18
CA VAL A 395 -4.63 12.02 0.53
C VAL A 395 -4.10 13.41 0.19
N ALA A 396 -4.92 14.19 -0.54
CA ALA A 396 -4.65 15.58 -0.86
C ALA A 396 -5.26 16.47 0.22
N PHE A 397 -4.44 17.21 0.97
CA PHE A 397 -4.90 17.99 2.11
C PHE A 397 -4.93 19.48 1.79
N GLU A 398 -6.12 20.08 1.70
CA GLU A 398 -6.32 21.49 1.32
C GLU A 398 -5.69 21.89 -0.03
N VAL A 399 -5.45 20.92 -0.93
CA VAL A 399 -4.94 21.16 -2.29
C VAL A 399 -6.04 21.77 -3.16
N THR A 400 -5.72 22.88 -3.82
CA THR A 400 -6.66 23.56 -4.75
C THR A 400 -6.24 23.49 -6.22
N ASP A 401 -4.97 23.16 -6.49
CA ASP A 401 -4.49 23.03 -7.87
C ASP A 401 -5.02 21.75 -8.53
N SER A 402 -5.65 21.92 -9.69
CA SER A 402 -6.28 20.83 -10.43
C SER A 402 -5.27 19.86 -11.05
N THR A 403 -4.05 20.30 -11.35
CA THR A 403 -2.98 19.47 -11.92
C THR A 403 -2.48 18.51 -10.85
N THR A 404 -2.23 19.03 -9.65
CA THR A 404 -1.79 18.28 -8.48
C THR A 404 -2.86 17.30 -8.01
N LEU A 405 -4.14 17.71 -7.93
CA LEU A 405 -5.25 16.79 -7.64
C LEU A 405 -5.32 15.65 -8.66
N SER A 406 -5.16 15.95 -9.95
CA SER A 406 -5.15 14.93 -11.01
C SER A 406 -3.95 14.00 -10.90
N MET A 407 -2.77 14.52 -10.57
CA MET A 407 -1.56 13.74 -10.36
C MET A 407 -1.72 12.77 -9.18
N LEU A 408 -2.19 13.26 -8.03
CA LEU A 408 -2.41 12.42 -6.84
C LEU A 408 -3.48 11.36 -7.11
N GLN A 409 -4.58 11.73 -7.77
CA GLN A 409 -5.62 10.78 -8.16
C GLN A 409 -5.09 9.68 -9.09
N ASN A 410 -4.19 10.02 -10.02
CA ASN A 410 -3.55 9.05 -10.91
C ASN A 410 -2.47 8.22 -10.22
N CYS A 411 -1.84 8.76 -9.16
CA CYS A 411 -0.86 8.05 -8.36
C CYS A 411 -1.53 6.90 -7.58
N ALA A 412 -2.70 7.15 -6.97
CA ALA A 412 -3.49 6.13 -6.27
C ALA A 412 -3.73 4.87 -7.10
N SER A 413 -3.76 3.70 -6.45
CA SER A 413 -3.95 2.42 -7.16
C SER A 413 -5.38 2.21 -7.66
N ALA A 414 -6.36 2.98 -7.16
CA ALA A 414 -7.73 3.01 -7.66
C ALA A 414 -8.37 4.37 -7.34
N PRO A 415 -9.40 4.80 -8.09
CA PRO A 415 -10.10 6.06 -7.80
C PRO A 415 -10.68 6.14 -6.39
N ALA A 416 -11.05 5.00 -5.79
CA ALA A 416 -11.56 4.93 -4.41
C ALA A 416 -10.48 5.10 -3.33
N LYS A 417 -9.19 5.07 -3.71
CA LYS A 417 -8.04 5.22 -2.80
C LYS A 417 -7.44 6.63 -2.85
N PHE A 418 -8.11 7.53 -3.56
CA PHE A 418 -7.79 8.95 -3.58
C PHE A 418 -8.79 9.69 -2.68
N PHE A 419 -8.27 10.51 -1.78
CA PHE A 419 -9.05 11.31 -0.84
C PHE A 419 -8.68 12.79 -1.04
N ASP A 420 -9.69 13.62 -1.26
CA ASP A 420 -9.57 15.07 -1.33
C ASP A 420 -10.11 15.65 -0.01
N ALA A 421 -9.20 15.97 0.90
CA ALA A 421 -9.50 16.45 2.24
C ALA A 421 -9.33 17.97 2.29
N SER A 422 -10.40 18.73 2.08
CA SER A 422 -10.30 20.20 2.08
C SER A 422 -10.28 20.85 3.48
N ASN A 423 -10.15 20.08 4.57
CA ASN A 423 -9.95 20.54 5.95
C ASN A 423 -9.58 19.36 6.87
N ALA A 424 -9.18 19.67 8.11
CA ALA A 424 -8.76 18.70 9.13
C ALA A 424 -9.78 17.58 9.40
N VAL A 425 -11.08 17.88 9.46
CA VAL A 425 -12.12 16.87 9.71
C VAL A 425 -12.19 15.86 8.55
N MET A 426 -12.03 16.34 7.32
CA MET A 426 -12.00 15.45 6.16
C MET A 426 -10.68 14.67 6.07
N LEU A 427 -9.58 15.21 6.58
CA LEU A 427 -8.30 14.51 6.68
C LEU A 427 -8.41 13.34 7.67
N GLU A 428 -8.92 13.59 8.87
CA GLU A 428 -9.20 12.56 9.88
C GLU A 428 -10.11 11.47 9.30
N SER A 429 -11.23 11.87 8.68
CA SER A 429 -12.18 10.92 8.07
C SER A 429 -11.56 10.09 6.93
N ALA A 430 -10.61 10.65 6.18
CA ALA A 430 -9.88 9.91 5.16
C ALA A 430 -9.01 8.82 5.79
N PHE A 431 -8.22 9.15 6.82
CA PHE A 431 -7.37 8.19 7.53
C PHE A 431 -8.21 7.12 8.26
N GLU A 432 -9.33 7.48 8.87
CA GLU A 432 -10.29 6.52 9.44
C GLU A 432 -10.81 5.54 8.38
N THR A 433 -11.24 6.05 7.22
CA THR A 433 -11.74 5.21 6.12
C THR A 433 -10.65 4.26 5.63
N ILE A 434 -9.41 4.73 5.49
CA ILE A 434 -8.27 3.90 5.10
C ILE A 434 -8.03 2.80 6.15
N GLY A 435 -8.01 3.16 7.44
CA GLY A 435 -7.86 2.21 8.54
C GLY A 435 -8.94 1.12 8.52
N GLU A 436 -10.20 1.50 8.36
CA GLU A 436 -11.31 0.56 8.26
C GLU A 436 -11.19 -0.38 7.05
N GLU A 437 -10.81 0.12 5.89
CA GLU A 437 -10.60 -0.69 4.68
C GLU A 437 -9.42 -1.66 4.82
N LEU A 438 -8.35 -1.23 5.48
CA LEU A 438 -7.17 -2.05 5.72
C LEU A 438 -7.44 -3.12 6.79
N ALA A 439 -8.23 -2.80 7.82
CA ALA A 439 -8.63 -3.73 8.88
C ALA A 439 -9.68 -4.77 8.43
N GLN A 440 -10.31 -4.58 7.26
CA GLN A 440 -11.28 -5.54 6.71
C GLN A 440 -10.62 -6.86 6.29
N VAL A 441 -11.27 -7.96 6.68
CA VAL A 441 -10.87 -9.31 6.29
C VAL A 441 -11.01 -9.53 4.79
N ARG A 442 -9.99 -10.13 4.18
CA ARG A 442 -10.04 -10.66 2.81
C ARG A 442 -9.84 -12.17 2.80
N LEU A 443 -10.35 -12.83 1.77
CA LEU A 443 -10.17 -14.27 1.56
C LEU A 443 -8.68 -14.58 1.31
N SER A 444 -8.11 -15.48 2.11
CA SER A 444 -6.90 -16.22 1.75
C SER A 444 -7.37 -17.50 1.02
N ARG A 445 -6.74 -17.83 -0.11
CA ARG A 445 -7.28 -18.80 -1.08
C ARG A 445 -7.61 -20.18 -0.53
#